data_AF-A0A534G7C2-F1
#
_entry.id   AF-A0A534G7C2-F1
#
_cell.length_a   1.000
_cell.length_b   1.000
_cell.length_c   1.000
_cell.angle_alpha   90.00
_cell.angle_beta   90.00
_cell.angle_gamma   90.00
#
_symmetry.space_group_name_H-M   'P 1'
#
loop_
_entity.id
_entity.type
_entity.pdbx_description
1 polymer ?
#
loop_
_entity_poly.entity_id
_entity_poly.type
_entity_poly.pdbx_seq_one_letter_code
_entity_poly.pdbx_strand_id
1 'polypeptide(L)'
;MTFPRTDFASASNAFEREWLVTNALGGFACGTVAQANTRRYHGLLVASLQPPVQRVLMVSKVEVHVRYRNRSYELGSNEFAGGTISPRGFEVLSAFEDDEGLPVWTYACADARLEQRVWMADGRNTTYVRFQLRDASAALDLELRPLCTYRDYHSHARGGWSLEVADE
;
A
#
# COMPACT_ATOMS: atom_id res chain seq x y z
N MET A 1 -7.13 4.35 16.44
CA MET A 1 -7.06 5.82 16.23
C MET A 1 -7.63 6.14 14.85
N THR A 2 -8.46 7.18 14.71
CA THR A 2 -9.04 7.57 13.40
C THR A 2 -8.45 8.89 12.96
N PHE A 3 -8.07 8.99 11.68
CA PHE A 3 -7.55 10.22 11.09
C PHE A 3 -8.67 10.92 10.30
N PRO A 4 -8.91 12.22 10.54
CA PRO A 4 -9.95 12.93 9.82
C PRO A 4 -9.58 13.05 8.34
N ARG A 5 -10.59 13.07 7.46
CA ARG A 5 -10.42 13.21 6.01
C ARG A 5 -9.49 14.36 5.61
N THR A 6 -9.51 15.45 6.39
CA THR A 6 -8.68 16.65 6.20
C THR A 6 -7.19 16.35 6.21
N ASP A 7 -6.73 15.31 6.89
CA ASP A 7 -5.31 14.93 6.98
C ASP A 7 -4.75 14.36 5.68
N PHE A 8 -5.61 13.99 4.73
CA PHE A 8 -5.22 13.39 3.44
C PHE A 8 -6.12 13.88 2.29
N ALA A 9 -6.73 15.06 2.44
CA ALA A 9 -7.69 15.67 1.51
C ALA A 9 -7.07 16.33 0.28
N SER A 10 -5.80 16.69 0.34
CA SER A 10 -5.15 17.44 -0.73
C SER A 10 -3.79 16.85 -1.06
N ALA A 11 -3.27 17.19 -2.24
CA ALA A 11 -1.91 16.87 -2.62
C ALA A 11 -0.87 17.35 -1.59
N SER A 12 -1.13 18.46 -0.89
CA SER A 12 -0.20 19.02 0.09
C SER A 12 -0.07 18.19 1.37
N ASN A 13 -1.09 17.41 1.75
CA ASN A 13 -1.07 16.64 3.00
C ASN A 13 -1.26 15.13 2.83
N ALA A 14 -1.62 14.65 1.63
CA ALA A 14 -1.86 13.25 1.33
C ALA A 14 -0.70 12.33 1.79
N PHE A 15 0.54 12.83 1.77
CA PHE A 15 1.74 12.03 2.05
C PHE A 15 2.32 12.24 3.46
N GLU A 16 1.71 13.06 4.31
CA GLU A 16 2.28 13.43 5.62
C GLU A 16 2.02 12.40 6.72
N ARG A 17 0.95 11.61 6.59
CA ARG A 17 0.59 10.56 7.55
C ARG A 17 1.17 9.22 7.10
N GLU A 18 1.80 8.50 8.02
CA GLU A 18 2.47 7.23 7.78
C GLU A 18 1.92 6.13 8.71
N TRP A 19 2.04 4.87 8.28
CA TRP A 19 1.67 3.68 9.04
C TRP A 19 2.82 2.67 9.02
N LEU A 20 2.87 1.80 10.03
CA LEU A 20 3.89 0.76 10.18
C LEU A 20 3.28 -0.48 10.85
N VAL A 21 3.51 -1.65 10.26
CA VAL A 21 3.26 -2.96 10.89
C VAL A 21 4.54 -3.79 10.83
N THR A 22 4.76 -4.65 11.82
CA THR A 22 5.98 -5.47 11.92
C THR A 22 5.64 -6.94 12.08
N ASN A 23 6.62 -7.82 11.84
CA ASN A 23 6.44 -9.28 11.87
C ASN A 23 7.25 -9.99 12.98
N ALA A 24 7.70 -9.25 13.99
CA ALA A 24 8.57 -9.73 15.07
C ALA A 24 9.95 -10.31 14.66
N LEU A 25 10.30 -10.30 13.37
CA LEU A 25 11.61 -10.73 12.86
C LEU A 25 12.54 -9.55 12.52
N GLY A 26 12.12 -8.32 12.78
CA GLY A 26 12.79 -7.12 12.27
C GLY A 26 12.42 -6.77 10.83
N GLY A 27 11.51 -7.52 10.19
CA GLY A 27 10.83 -7.15 8.96
C GLY A 27 9.58 -6.30 9.23
N PHE A 28 9.12 -5.58 8.21
CA PHE A 28 8.01 -4.65 8.35
C PHE A 28 7.31 -4.34 7.02
N ALA A 29 6.14 -3.73 7.12
CA ALA A 29 5.45 -3.03 6.04
C ALA A 29 5.11 -1.62 6.50
N CYS A 30 5.39 -0.63 5.67
CA CYS A 30 5.09 0.76 5.98
C CYS A 30 4.90 1.60 4.72
N GLY A 31 4.23 2.73 4.89
CA GLY A 31 3.97 3.66 3.80
C GLY A 31 3.22 4.89 4.28
N THR A 32 2.85 5.75 3.34
CA THR A 32 1.91 6.84 3.62
C THR A 32 0.48 6.33 3.65
N VAL A 33 -0.41 7.04 4.33
CA VAL A 33 -1.86 6.80 4.33
C VAL A 33 -2.43 6.89 2.92
N ALA A 34 -1.90 7.78 2.06
CA ALA A 34 -2.29 7.87 0.65
C ALA A 34 -1.66 6.81 -0.26
N GLN A 35 -1.00 5.77 0.27
CA GLN A 35 -0.42 4.67 -0.51
C GLN A 35 0.72 5.09 -1.47
N ALA A 36 1.36 6.24 -1.21
CA ALA A 36 2.55 6.69 -1.92
C ALA A 36 3.83 6.32 -1.18
N ASN A 37 4.78 5.72 -1.90
CA ASN A 37 6.11 5.39 -1.38
C ASN A 37 7.05 6.61 -1.52
N THR A 38 6.94 7.57 -0.60
CA THR A 38 7.72 8.82 -0.59
C THR A 38 9.10 8.69 0.09
N ARG A 39 9.36 7.58 0.77
CA ARG A 39 10.64 7.31 1.45
C ARG A 39 11.23 5.98 1.01
N ARG A 40 12.56 5.88 1.08
CA ARG A 40 13.35 4.67 0.72
C ARG A 40 12.83 3.39 1.37
N TYR A 41 12.34 3.50 2.59
CA TYR A 41 11.93 2.38 3.43
C TYR A 41 10.46 2.00 3.27
N HIS A 42 9.67 2.79 2.54
CA HIS A 42 8.28 2.42 2.27
C HIS A 42 8.21 1.18 1.39
N GLY A 43 7.32 0.27 1.78
CA GLY A 43 7.27 -1.07 1.25
C GLY A 43 6.14 -1.87 1.88
N LEU A 44 5.47 -2.68 1.06
CA LEU A 44 4.47 -3.62 1.55
C LEU A 44 5.09 -4.89 2.14
N LEU A 45 6.31 -5.25 1.74
CA LEU A 45 7.09 -6.32 2.37
C LEU A 45 8.58 -5.96 2.36
N VAL A 46 9.07 -5.47 3.49
CA VAL A 46 10.51 -5.39 3.80
C VAL A 46 10.86 -6.61 4.65
N ALA A 47 11.35 -7.65 4.01
CA ALA A 47 11.66 -8.94 4.62
C ALA A 47 13.02 -8.91 5.30
N SER A 48 13.14 -9.43 6.53
CA SER A 48 14.43 -9.65 7.18
C SER A 48 14.88 -11.08 6.89
N LEU A 49 15.89 -11.24 6.02
CA LEU A 49 16.34 -12.56 5.56
C LEU A 49 17.28 -13.26 6.54
N GLN A 50 17.94 -12.48 7.38
CA GLN A 50 18.71 -12.96 8.53
C GLN A 50 18.29 -12.16 9.77
N PRO A 51 17.18 -12.54 10.44
CA PRO A 51 16.61 -11.76 11.54
C PRO A 51 17.65 -11.33 12.60
N PRO A 52 17.67 -10.04 13.03
CA PRO A 52 16.83 -8.92 12.61
C PRO A 52 17.45 -8.03 11.50
N VAL A 53 18.42 -8.53 10.76
CA VAL A 53 19.20 -7.79 9.74
C VAL A 53 18.91 -8.30 8.31
N GLN A 54 19.71 -7.84 7.34
CA GLN A 54 19.59 -8.18 5.92
C GLN A 54 18.16 -7.97 5.39
N ARG A 55 17.71 -6.71 5.48
CA ARG A 55 16.38 -6.32 5.05
C ARG A 55 16.34 -6.10 3.54
N VAL A 56 15.47 -6.82 2.87
CA VAL A 56 15.24 -6.75 1.43
C VAL A 56 13.81 -6.28 1.20
N LEU A 57 13.66 -5.22 0.41
CA LEU A 57 12.35 -4.85 -0.10
C LEU A 57 11.98 -5.88 -1.18
N MET A 58 10.96 -6.70 -0.89
CA MET A 58 10.45 -7.74 -1.80
C MET A 58 9.18 -7.29 -2.53
N VAL A 59 8.32 -6.53 -1.86
CA VAL A 59 7.10 -5.97 -2.46
C VAL A 59 7.02 -4.50 -2.12
N SER A 60 7.09 -3.65 -3.15
CA SER A 60 7.03 -2.19 -2.99
C SER A 60 5.64 -1.75 -2.55
N LYS A 61 4.61 -2.17 -3.29
CA LYS A 61 3.19 -1.95 -2.99
C LYS A 61 2.33 -2.82 -3.89
N VAL A 62 1.01 -2.77 -3.74
CA VAL A 62 0.04 -3.33 -4.69
C VAL A 62 -0.72 -2.17 -5.32
N GLU A 63 -0.69 -2.05 -6.65
CA GLU A 63 -1.59 -1.13 -7.35
C GLU A 63 -2.97 -1.77 -7.45
N VAL A 64 -3.98 -1.03 -7.02
CA VAL A 64 -5.36 -1.51 -6.94
C VAL A 64 -6.23 -0.72 -7.90
N HIS A 65 -6.81 -1.42 -8.87
CA HIS A 65 -7.78 -0.88 -9.81
C HIS A 65 -9.16 -1.46 -9.52
N VAL A 66 -10.13 -0.59 -9.36
CA VAL A 66 -11.53 -0.94 -9.14
C VAL A 66 -12.33 -0.56 -10.38
N ARG A 67 -13.13 -1.49 -10.92
CA ARG A 67 -14.17 -1.17 -11.90
C ARG A 67 -15.53 -1.35 -11.25
N TYR A 68 -16.35 -0.31 -11.28
CA TYR A 68 -17.66 -0.29 -10.64
C TYR A 68 -18.61 0.66 -11.39
N ARG A 69 -19.79 0.17 -11.79
CA ARG A 69 -20.85 0.92 -12.50
C ARG A 69 -20.32 1.78 -13.67
N ASN A 70 -19.53 1.16 -14.56
CA ASN A 70 -18.88 1.78 -15.73
C ASN A 70 -17.88 2.90 -15.40
N ARG A 71 -17.37 2.94 -14.16
CA ARG A 71 -16.30 3.84 -13.74
C ARG A 71 -15.10 3.03 -13.27
N SER A 72 -13.92 3.62 -13.44
CA SER A 72 -12.66 3.06 -12.97
C SER A 72 -12.09 3.94 -11.87
N TYR A 73 -11.54 3.32 -10.83
CA TYR A 73 -10.91 3.99 -9.70
C TYR A 73 -9.54 3.35 -9.46
N GLU A 74 -8.50 4.18 -9.37
CA GLU A 74 -7.15 3.76 -9.01
C GLU A 74 -6.89 4.18 -7.57
N LEU A 75 -6.78 3.23 -6.65
CA LEU A 75 -6.81 3.53 -5.20
C LEU A 75 -5.44 3.91 -4.62
N GLY A 76 -4.37 3.68 -5.39
CA GLY A 76 -3.00 4.03 -5.01
C GLY A 76 -2.67 5.50 -5.22
N SER A 77 -1.45 5.91 -4.86
CA SER A 77 -0.86 7.16 -5.33
C SER A 77 0.63 6.99 -5.57
N ASN A 78 1.19 7.76 -6.50
CA ASN A 78 2.64 7.89 -6.68
C ASN A 78 3.00 9.34 -6.97
N GLU A 79 4.15 9.78 -6.49
CA GLU A 79 4.75 11.06 -6.86
C GLU A 79 5.88 10.82 -7.84
N PHE A 80 5.81 11.46 -9.00
CA PHE A 80 6.82 11.35 -10.06
C PHE A 80 7.73 12.58 -10.08
N ALA A 81 8.90 12.41 -10.72
CA ALA A 81 9.80 13.52 -11.00
C ALA A 81 9.04 14.66 -11.70
N GLY A 82 9.14 15.87 -11.17
CA GLY A 82 8.37 17.03 -11.63
C GLY A 82 7.08 17.32 -10.83
N GLY A 83 6.81 16.58 -9.75
CA GLY A 83 5.71 16.85 -8.82
C GLY A 83 4.34 16.37 -9.30
N THR A 84 4.31 15.59 -10.38
CA THR A 84 3.07 14.95 -10.84
C THR A 84 2.68 13.85 -9.87
N ILE A 85 1.43 13.87 -9.39
CA ILE A 85 0.87 12.82 -8.56
C ILE A 85 -0.11 12.01 -9.41
N SER A 86 0.19 10.73 -9.62
CA SER A 86 -0.69 9.80 -10.32
C SER A 86 -0.44 8.33 -9.88
N PRO A 87 -1.47 7.50 -9.66
CA PRO A 87 -2.87 7.89 -9.55
C PRO A 87 -3.10 8.80 -8.33
N ARG A 88 -4.32 9.32 -8.18
CA ARG A 88 -4.72 10.24 -7.10
C ARG A 88 -5.73 9.57 -6.16
N GLY A 89 -5.49 8.32 -5.77
CA GLY A 89 -6.40 7.51 -4.96
C GLY A 89 -6.76 8.13 -3.60
N PHE A 90 -5.93 9.03 -3.08
CA PHE A 90 -6.27 9.82 -1.88
C PHE A 90 -7.53 10.68 -2.05
N GLU A 91 -7.98 10.96 -3.28
CA GLU A 91 -9.23 11.69 -3.54
C GLU A 91 -10.47 10.86 -3.20
N VAL A 92 -10.41 9.55 -3.41
CA VAL A 92 -11.50 8.59 -3.11
C VAL A 92 -11.31 7.86 -1.78
N LEU A 93 -10.17 8.06 -1.11
CA LEU A 93 -9.97 7.63 0.27
C LEU A 93 -10.87 8.44 1.21
N SER A 94 -11.85 7.79 1.81
CA SER A 94 -12.87 8.44 2.65
C SER A 94 -12.54 8.39 4.14
N ALA A 95 -11.85 7.35 4.60
CA ALA A 95 -11.40 7.22 5.98
C ALA A 95 -10.12 6.38 6.07
N PHE A 96 -9.32 6.67 7.11
CA PHE A 96 -8.19 5.86 7.51
C PHE A 96 -8.22 5.68 9.04
N GLU A 97 -8.01 4.44 9.47
CA GLU A 97 -8.07 4.03 10.86
C GLU A 97 -6.87 3.13 11.21
N ASP A 98 -6.31 3.35 12.38
CA ASP A 98 -5.48 2.40 13.11
C ASP A 98 -6.42 1.58 14.01
N ASP A 99 -6.69 0.34 13.61
CA ASP A 99 -7.50 -0.62 14.35
C ASP A 99 -6.57 -1.59 15.09
N GLU A 100 -6.29 -1.30 16.35
CA GLU A 100 -5.41 -2.08 17.22
C GLU A 100 -4.01 -2.35 16.61
N GLY A 101 -3.42 -1.33 15.97
CA GLY A 101 -2.13 -1.42 15.29
C GLY A 101 -2.22 -1.89 13.84
N LEU A 102 -3.43 -2.14 13.33
CA LEU A 102 -3.66 -2.53 11.94
C LEU A 102 -4.17 -1.34 11.13
N PRO A 103 -3.47 -0.93 10.07
CA PRO A 103 -3.95 0.13 9.20
C PRO A 103 -5.12 -0.36 8.33
N VAL A 104 -6.20 0.44 8.33
CA VAL A 104 -7.45 0.19 7.62
C VAL A 104 -7.79 1.42 6.78
N TRP A 105 -8.06 1.19 5.50
CA TRP A 105 -8.49 2.22 4.55
C TRP A 105 -9.92 1.95 4.13
N THR A 106 -10.71 3.00 4.00
CA THR A 106 -12.05 2.93 3.43
C THR A 106 -12.14 3.83 2.20
N TYR A 107 -12.40 3.24 1.04
CA TYR A 107 -12.53 3.94 -0.24
C TYR A 107 -14.00 4.07 -0.66
N ALA A 108 -14.39 5.26 -1.09
CA ALA A 108 -15.71 5.55 -1.62
C ALA A 108 -15.69 5.55 -3.16
N CYS A 109 -16.24 4.50 -3.76
CA CYS A 109 -16.35 4.32 -5.21
C CYS A 109 -17.82 4.48 -5.64
N ALA A 110 -18.25 5.72 -5.89
CA ALA A 110 -19.67 6.06 -6.01
C ALA A 110 -20.45 5.67 -4.73
N ASP A 111 -21.41 4.75 -4.83
CA ASP A 111 -22.16 4.23 -3.68
C ASP A 111 -21.49 3.00 -3.04
N ALA A 112 -20.40 2.48 -3.62
CA ALA A 112 -19.66 1.36 -3.04
C ALA A 112 -18.66 1.83 -1.98
N ARG A 113 -18.56 1.07 -0.90
CA ARG A 113 -17.56 1.25 0.16
C ARG A 113 -16.65 0.03 0.22
N LEU A 114 -15.39 0.21 -0.18
CA LEU A 114 -14.38 -0.83 -0.17
C LEU A 114 -13.39 -0.59 0.96
N GLU A 115 -13.27 -1.57 1.86
CA GLU A 115 -12.26 -1.56 2.92
C GLU A 115 -11.01 -2.32 2.47
N GLN A 116 -9.83 -1.78 2.77
CA GLN A 116 -8.55 -2.45 2.68
C GLN A 116 -7.92 -2.53 4.08
N ARG A 117 -7.34 -3.67 4.44
CA ARG A 117 -6.58 -3.85 5.68
C ARG A 117 -5.24 -4.50 5.40
N VAL A 118 -4.19 -4.08 6.10
CA VAL A 118 -2.83 -4.65 5.99
C VAL A 118 -2.35 -5.12 7.37
N TRP A 119 -1.75 -6.30 7.43
CA TRP A 119 -1.06 -6.81 8.63
C TRP A 119 0.04 -7.78 8.23
N MET A 120 0.93 -8.13 9.17
CA MET A 120 1.97 -9.13 8.93
C MET A 120 1.76 -10.37 9.80
N ALA A 121 2.17 -11.52 9.27
CA ALA A 121 2.23 -12.75 10.03
C ALA A 121 3.33 -12.64 11.10
N ASP A 122 3.01 -13.03 12.34
CA ASP A 122 4.02 -13.13 13.39
C ASP A 122 5.09 -14.17 13.02
N GLY A 123 6.36 -13.81 13.17
CA GLY A 123 7.49 -14.69 12.93
C GLY A 123 7.69 -15.10 11.46
N ARG A 124 7.09 -14.40 10.48
CA ARG A 124 7.22 -14.74 9.05
C ARG A 124 7.37 -13.50 8.17
N ASN A 125 8.16 -13.60 7.10
CA ASN A 125 8.25 -12.57 6.05
C ASN A 125 7.01 -12.64 5.13
N THR A 126 5.83 -12.37 5.69
CA THR A 126 4.54 -12.44 5.00
C THR A 126 3.67 -11.26 5.41
N THR A 127 3.23 -10.50 4.41
CA THR A 127 2.24 -9.44 4.57
C THR A 127 0.91 -9.91 3.99
N TYR A 128 -0.15 -9.74 4.76
CA TYR A 128 -1.52 -9.94 4.31
C TYR A 128 -2.13 -8.61 3.91
N VAL A 129 -2.85 -8.61 2.79
CA VAL A 129 -3.70 -7.51 2.35
C VAL A 129 -5.09 -8.07 2.12
N ARG A 130 -6.09 -7.55 2.83
CA ARG A 130 -7.48 -7.95 2.69
C ARG A 130 -8.28 -6.81 2.11
N PHE A 131 -9.14 -7.15 1.15
CA PHE A 131 -10.17 -6.26 0.64
C PHE A 131 -11.54 -6.78 1.07
N GLN A 132 -12.43 -5.89 1.49
CA GLN A 132 -13.81 -6.21 1.82
C GLN A 132 -14.76 -5.16 1.26
N LEU A 133 -15.65 -5.57 0.36
CA LEU A 133 -16.75 -4.74 -0.10
C LEU A 133 -17.81 -4.69 1.02
N ARG A 134 -17.97 -3.53 1.66
CA ARG A 134 -18.88 -3.34 2.79
C ARG A 134 -20.31 -3.06 2.32
N ASP A 135 -20.44 -2.18 1.33
CA ASP A 135 -21.70 -1.73 0.75
C ASP A 135 -21.50 -1.55 -0.75
N ALA A 136 -22.52 -1.89 -1.56
CA ALA A 136 -22.60 -1.58 -2.99
C ALA A 136 -23.99 -1.92 -3.54
N SER A 137 -24.46 -1.18 -4.55
CA SER A 137 -25.66 -1.54 -5.33
C SER A 137 -25.38 -2.48 -6.50
N ALA A 138 -24.11 -2.79 -6.80
CA ALA A 138 -23.72 -3.68 -7.89
C ALA A 138 -22.44 -4.48 -7.55
N ALA A 139 -22.10 -5.44 -8.39
CA ALA A 139 -20.81 -6.12 -8.31
C ALA A 139 -19.66 -5.15 -8.63
N LEU A 140 -18.51 -5.39 -8.00
CA LEU A 140 -17.29 -4.61 -8.15
C LEU A 140 -16.19 -5.55 -8.62
N ASP A 141 -15.50 -5.17 -9.71
CA ASP A 141 -14.32 -5.89 -10.16
C ASP A 141 -13.07 -5.26 -9.51
N LEU A 142 -12.25 -6.10 -8.92
CA LEU A 142 -11.02 -5.71 -8.25
C LEU A 142 -9.83 -6.34 -8.97
N GLU A 143 -8.95 -5.50 -9.52
CA GLU A 143 -7.71 -5.92 -10.17
C GLU A 143 -6.52 -5.48 -9.30
N LEU A 144 -5.68 -6.45 -8.95
CA LEU A 144 -4.53 -6.26 -8.06
C LEU A 144 -3.24 -6.49 -8.83
N ARG A 145 -2.31 -5.53 -8.76
CA ARG A 145 -1.01 -5.61 -9.42
C ARG A 145 0.11 -5.40 -8.39
N PRO A 146 0.66 -6.47 -7.82
CA PRO A 146 1.81 -6.38 -6.92
C PRO A 146 3.03 -5.84 -7.66
N LEU A 147 3.66 -4.81 -7.11
CA LEU A 147 4.92 -4.26 -7.59
C LEU A 147 6.06 -4.94 -6.84
N CYS A 148 6.44 -6.12 -7.34
CA CYS A 148 7.53 -6.90 -6.78
C CYS A 148 8.88 -6.26 -7.10
N THR A 149 9.80 -6.35 -6.15
CA THR A 149 11.18 -5.90 -6.30
C THR A 149 12.08 -6.84 -5.50
N TYR A 150 13.39 -6.66 -5.58
CA TYR A 150 14.37 -7.44 -4.82
C TYR A 150 15.60 -6.58 -4.63
N ARG A 151 15.45 -5.57 -3.77
CA ARG A 151 16.53 -4.62 -3.50
C ARG A 151 16.84 -4.55 -2.02
N ASP A 152 18.12 -4.35 -1.72
CA ASP A 152 18.53 -3.96 -0.39
C ASP A 152 17.81 -2.67 0.02
N TYR A 153 17.27 -2.65 1.24
CA TYR A 153 16.41 -1.54 1.68
C TYR A 153 17.20 -0.24 1.93
N HIS A 154 18.51 -0.30 2.14
CA HIS A 154 19.39 0.87 2.23
C HIS A 154 19.86 1.37 0.86
N SER A 155 19.63 0.65 -0.23
CA SER A 155 20.03 1.02 -1.58
C SER A 155 18.85 1.45 -2.46
N HIS A 156 19.10 2.29 -3.47
CA HIS A 156 18.13 2.58 -4.54
C HIS A 156 18.59 1.86 -5.80
N ALA A 157 17.77 0.96 -6.32
CA ALA A 157 17.96 0.43 -7.66
C ALA A 157 17.32 1.38 -8.69
N ARG A 158 17.95 1.52 -9.87
CA ARG A 158 17.31 2.08 -11.07
C ARG A 158 16.85 0.92 -11.94
N GLY A 159 15.76 1.07 -12.69
CA GLY A 159 15.29 0.02 -13.61
C GLY A 159 16.38 -0.42 -14.59
N GLY A 160 16.32 -1.68 -15.04
CA GLY A 160 17.29 -2.26 -15.99
C GLY A 160 18.07 -3.49 -15.50
N TRP A 161 17.70 -4.05 -14.34
CA TRP A 161 18.25 -5.31 -13.85
C TRP A 161 17.26 -6.45 -14.07
N SER A 162 17.77 -7.62 -14.44
CA SER A 162 17.02 -8.86 -14.59
C SER A 162 16.89 -9.55 -13.23
N LEU A 163 15.66 -9.86 -12.82
CA LEU A 163 15.39 -10.77 -11.71
C LEU A 163 15.25 -12.17 -12.29
N GLU A 164 16.20 -13.05 -11.99
CA GLU A 164 16.03 -14.47 -12.27
C GLU A 164 15.02 -15.04 -11.27
N VAL A 165 13.82 -15.34 -11.77
CA VAL A 165 12.81 -16.08 -11.02
C VAL A 165 13.01 -17.53 -11.40
N ALA A 166 13.44 -18.35 -10.45
CA ALA A 166 13.47 -19.79 -10.63
C ALA A 166 12.03 -20.31 -10.53
N ASP A 167 11.61 -21.08 -11.53
CA ASP A 167 10.38 -21.87 -11.42
C ASP A 167 10.66 -23.07 -10.49
N GLU A 168 9.94 -23.16 -9.36
CA GLU A 168 9.84 -24.40 -8.56
C GLU A 168 8.74 -25.31 -9.11
#